data_AF-A0A4R1WBM2-F1
#
_entry.id   AF-A0A4R1WBM2-F1
#
_cell.length_a   1.000
_cell.length_b   1.000
_cell.length_c   1.000
_cell.angle_alpha   90.00
_cell.angle_beta   90.00
_cell.angle_gamma   90.00
#
_symmetry.space_group_name_H-M   'P 1'
#
loop_
_entity.id
_entity.type
_entity.pdbx_description
1 polymer ?
#
loop_
_entity_poly.entity_id
_entity_poly.type
_entity_poly.pdbx_seq_one_letter_code
_entity_poly.pdbx_strand_id
1 'polypeptide(L)'
;MNALSFLAAGVAAAIFPPDETRTSEPAGQETPPAIVPAGPDPVYPADFYKPFQPQTALDMLERTPGFLLSEGTSVRGFGGGAGNVLIDGQRPTVKGGGITEVLRRIAASRVERIVLLRGSDAAEAQGQTLVANVVLRVDAGGSGNVSATFSHTSDGFVSPSVRASHARRIAGWQTSIELSGEVTRYPDEGIYFDRDAAGNLSSTRKESISAKAPEYGLALSTSGALGGGTLTVNLRLNKEGYSSDRAIDIFAAADETPESRRDIAYDEKGRSGELGLDWTRRIGSGWTTKLVGLGRAERFTTDEDYVEADYRGLSSQVQKPMELVGRGTVTREGDHPIRPEFGAEVAYNRLSSLLNYAEDTGGGLVAVPLANAATRVSELRGEAFANLTVKLSRKLNLEAGIAAEISQIRVTGEAAQEQTLSYLKPSAALVWSPSGKTQVRFGMRRTVDQLDFGDFAASVDQADGRPLGGNSGLRPARITRALARIDHRWGRGRRHRRGSLSPMAYRTARLSRPANGRGSAGNDRKRPAMGHFHAGHAPARRRARGRARDS
;
A
#
# COMPACT_ATOMS: atom_id res chain seq x y z
N MET A 1 -17.49 -44.57 -56.96
CA MET A 1 -16.24 -44.81 -57.71
C MET A 1 -15.14 -44.93 -56.67
N ASN A 2 -14.95 -46.14 -56.13
CA ASN A 2 -13.82 -47.06 -56.41
C ASN A 2 -12.48 -46.48 -55.92
N ALA A 3 -11.63 -47.15 -55.14
CA ALA A 3 -11.63 -48.51 -54.61
C ALA A 3 -10.37 -48.71 -53.72
N LEU A 4 -10.52 -49.58 -52.70
CA LEU A 4 -9.59 -50.60 -52.14
C LEU A 4 -8.13 -50.24 -51.74
N SER A 5 -7.67 -50.46 -50.49
CA SER A 5 -7.50 -51.69 -49.65
C SER A 5 -6.09 -52.31 -49.78
N PHE A 6 -5.43 -52.58 -48.65
CA PHE A 6 -4.86 -53.91 -48.34
C PHE A 6 -4.64 -54.11 -46.84
N LEU A 7 -5.14 -55.26 -46.36
CA LEU A 7 -4.92 -55.90 -45.06
C LEU A 7 -3.53 -56.55 -44.99
N ALA A 8 -3.02 -56.72 -43.77
CA ALA A 8 -2.39 -57.99 -43.37
C ALA A 8 -2.64 -58.24 -41.88
N ALA A 9 -3.32 -59.36 -41.60
CA ALA A 9 -3.60 -59.90 -40.28
C ALA A 9 -2.54 -60.95 -39.90
N GLY A 10 -2.25 -61.09 -38.61
CA GLY A 10 -1.55 -62.22 -38.02
C GLY A 10 -2.34 -62.73 -36.82
N VAL A 11 -2.94 -63.91 -36.98
CA VAL A 11 -3.72 -64.66 -35.98
C VAL A 11 -2.80 -65.64 -35.26
N ALA A 12 -2.91 -65.75 -33.93
CA ALA A 12 -2.68 -67.02 -33.24
C ALA A 12 -3.46 -67.09 -31.90
N ALA A 13 -4.30 -68.12 -31.84
CA ALA A 13 -5.21 -68.66 -30.84
C ALA A 13 -4.99 -68.39 -29.33
N ALA A 14 -6.13 -68.26 -28.63
CA ALA A 14 -6.29 -68.40 -27.19
C ALA A 14 -6.96 -69.75 -26.85
N ILE A 15 -6.50 -70.42 -25.77
CA ILE A 15 -7.30 -71.29 -24.89
C ILE A 15 -6.75 -71.12 -23.45
N PHE A 16 -7.66 -70.87 -22.49
CA PHE A 16 -7.43 -70.49 -21.07
C PHE A 16 -7.06 -71.66 -20.13
N PRO A 17 -6.55 -71.36 -18.93
CA PRO A 17 -7.33 -71.67 -17.72
C PRO A 17 -7.32 -70.50 -16.67
N PRO A 18 -8.06 -70.62 -15.54
CA PRO A 18 -8.70 -69.49 -14.86
C PRO A 18 -7.91 -68.88 -13.70
N ASP A 19 -8.33 -67.65 -13.37
CA ASP A 19 -8.34 -66.98 -12.07
C ASP A 19 -7.25 -67.33 -11.03
N GLU A 20 -6.25 -66.46 -10.91
CA GLU A 20 -5.47 -66.29 -9.69
C GLU A 20 -5.42 -64.80 -9.34
N THR A 21 -6.09 -64.45 -8.24
CA THR A 21 -5.89 -63.20 -7.51
C THR A 21 -4.42 -63.02 -7.15
N ARG A 22 -3.74 -62.05 -7.79
CA ARG A 22 -2.47 -61.52 -7.29
C ARG A 22 -2.54 -60.01 -7.10
N THR A 23 -2.36 -59.67 -5.83
CA THR A 23 -2.16 -58.37 -5.22
C THR A 23 -1.30 -57.46 -6.09
N SER A 24 -1.87 -56.37 -6.58
CA SER A 24 -1.09 -55.25 -7.12
C SER A 24 -0.46 -54.50 -5.95
N GLU A 25 0.84 -54.71 -5.73
CA GLU A 25 1.66 -53.79 -4.95
C GLU A 25 1.55 -52.38 -5.57
N PRO A 26 1.15 -51.35 -4.80
CA PRO A 26 1.31 -49.99 -5.27
C PRO A 26 2.80 -49.67 -5.30
N ALA A 27 3.31 -49.39 -6.50
CA ALA A 27 4.61 -48.79 -6.72
C ALA A 27 4.77 -47.60 -5.75
N GLY A 28 5.86 -47.64 -4.97
CA GLY A 28 6.13 -46.65 -3.94
C GLY A 28 6.05 -45.23 -4.50
N GLN A 29 5.04 -44.48 -4.05
CA GLN A 29 5.20 -43.03 -3.96
C GLN A 29 6.26 -42.81 -2.90
N GLU A 30 7.48 -42.49 -3.33
CA GLU A 30 8.44 -41.81 -2.46
C GLU A 30 7.73 -40.55 -1.95
N THR A 31 7.33 -40.61 -0.68
CA THR A 31 6.85 -39.46 0.05
C THR A 31 7.96 -38.41 -0.04
N PRO A 32 7.71 -37.19 -0.57
CA PRO A 32 8.72 -36.15 -0.59
C PRO A 32 9.25 -35.98 0.84
N PRO A 33 10.58 -35.90 1.03
CA PRO A 33 11.13 -35.75 2.38
C PRO A 33 10.48 -34.53 3.02
N ALA A 34 9.82 -34.76 4.16
CA ALA A 34 9.34 -33.70 5.02
C ALA A 34 10.57 -33.00 5.61
N ILE A 35 11.18 -32.10 4.84
CA ILE A 35 12.11 -31.11 5.37
C ILE A 35 11.24 -30.10 6.12
N VAL A 36 10.82 -30.48 7.32
CA VAL A 36 10.46 -29.53 8.37
C VAL A 36 11.78 -29.20 9.05
N PRO A 37 12.32 -27.98 8.91
CA PRO A 37 13.54 -27.63 9.59
C PRO A 37 13.22 -27.53 11.09
N ALA A 38 13.77 -28.45 11.87
CA ALA A 38 13.84 -28.32 13.32
C ALA A 38 14.94 -27.29 13.66
N GLY A 39 14.55 -26.18 14.28
CA GLY A 39 15.46 -25.09 14.65
C GLY A 39 14.71 -23.81 15.02
N PRO A 40 15.39 -22.79 15.57
CA PRO A 40 14.79 -21.49 15.90
C PRO A 40 14.25 -20.75 14.67
N ASP A 41 14.91 -20.88 13.51
CA ASP A 41 14.57 -20.22 12.24
C ASP A 41 14.40 -21.25 11.10
N PRO A 42 13.16 -21.64 10.75
CA PRO A 42 12.93 -22.64 9.70
C PRO A 42 13.45 -22.21 8.31
N VAL A 43 14.24 -23.09 7.67
CA VAL A 43 14.78 -22.91 6.30
C VAL A 43 14.06 -23.82 5.29
N TYR A 44 13.34 -23.24 4.33
CA TYR A 44 12.67 -23.97 3.25
C TYR A 44 13.50 -23.89 1.96
N PRO A 45 14.19 -24.97 1.54
CA PRO A 45 14.95 -24.99 0.29
C PRO A 45 14.01 -24.91 -0.92
N ALA A 46 14.50 -24.45 -2.07
CA ALA A 46 13.68 -24.36 -3.29
C ALA A 46 12.98 -25.68 -3.66
N ASP A 47 13.63 -26.82 -3.41
CA ASP A 47 13.10 -28.15 -3.68
C ASP A 47 11.83 -28.49 -2.89
N PHE A 48 11.65 -27.91 -1.70
CA PHE A 48 10.42 -28.06 -0.91
C PHE A 48 9.18 -27.62 -1.71
N TYR A 49 9.34 -26.65 -2.60
CA TYR A 49 8.23 -26.06 -3.33
C TYR A 49 7.92 -26.75 -4.66
N LYS A 50 8.77 -27.66 -5.14
CA LYS A 50 8.60 -28.36 -6.43
C LYS A 50 7.21 -28.98 -6.64
N PRO A 51 6.59 -29.68 -5.65
CA PRO A 51 5.26 -30.26 -5.82
C PRO A 51 4.16 -29.23 -6.10
N PHE A 52 4.38 -27.95 -5.76
CA PHE A 52 3.41 -26.88 -5.95
C PHE A 52 3.59 -26.08 -7.25
N GLN A 53 4.62 -26.40 -8.04
CA GLN A 53 4.95 -25.74 -9.32
C GLN A 53 4.93 -24.20 -9.27
N PRO A 54 5.59 -23.55 -8.29
CA PRO A 54 5.60 -22.09 -8.15
C PRO A 54 6.27 -21.43 -9.37
N GLN A 55 5.74 -20.29 -9.79
CA GLN A 55 6.35 -19.49 -10.87
C GLN A 55 7.20 -18.37 -10.29
N THR A 56 6.82 -17.85 -9.11
CA THR A 56 7.42 -16.67 -8.48
C THR A 56 7.83 -16.92 -7.02
N ALA A 57 8.64 -16.04 -6.43
CA ALA A 57 8.95 -16.05 -5.01
C ALA A 57 7.70 -15.74 -4.16
N LEU A 58 6.75 -14.96 -4.70
CA LEU A 58 5.44 -14.76 -4.08
C LEU A 58 4.70 -16.10 -3.94
N ASP A 59 4.66 -16.92 -5.00
CA ASP A 59 4.03 -18.25 -4.96
C ASP A 59 4.66 -19.15 -3.89
N MET A 60 5.98 -19.07 -3.71
CA MET A 60 6.70 -19.82 -2.69
C MET A 60 6.38 -19.29 -1.29
N LEU A 61 6.35 -17.97 -1.09
CA LEU A 61 6.04 -17.37 0.22
C LEU A 61 4.60 -17.66 0.67
N GLU A 62 3.62 -17.58 -0.22
CA GLU A 62 2.22 -17.93 0.09
C GLU A 62 2.04 -19.40 0.49
N ARG A 63 2.94 -20.27 0.05
CA ARG A 63 2.95 -21.72 0.34
C ARG A 63 3.91 -22.08 1.48
N THR A 64 4.55 -21.10 2.11
CA THR A 64 5.52 -21.33 3.19
C THR A 64 4.80 -21.61 4.51
N PRO A 65 4.93 -22.82 5.10
CA PRO A 65 4.21 -23.17 6.31
C PRO A 65 4.55 -22.25 7.50
N GLY A 66 3.50 -21.80 8.20
CA GLY A 66 3.63 -20.96 9.39
C GLY A 66 3.99 -19.50 9.11
N PHE A 67 4.04 -19.08 7.85
CA PHE A 67 4.26 -17.69 7.44
C PHE A 67 2.97 -17.11 6.83
N LEU A 68 2.69 -15.84 7.13
CA LEU A 68 1.61 -15.07 6.52
C LEU A 68 2.23 -13.78 5.99
N LEU A 69 2.12 -13.53 4.69
CA LEU A 69 2.62 -12.31 4.07
C LEU A 69 1.85 -11.09 4.59
N SER A 70 2.58 -10.08 5.03
CA SER A 70 2.06 -8.78 5.44
C SER A 70 2.83 -7.72 4.68
N GLU A 71 2.12 -6.85 3.96
CA GLU A 71 2.73 -5.77 3.18
C GLU A 71 3.20 -4.60 4.06
N GLY A 72 2.80 -4.60 5.34
CA GLY A 72 2.97 -3.45 6.23
C GLY A 72 1.87 -2.41 6.04
N THR A 73 1.76 -1.46 6.97
CA THR A 73 0.87 -0.29 6.84
C THR A 73 1.68 0.92 6.42
N SER A 74 1.21 1.70 5.45
CA SER A 74 1.86 2.96 5.05
C SER A 74 1.79 3.96 6.21
N VAL A 75 2.83 3.98 7.06
CA VAL A 75 3.04 4.97 8.12
C VAL A 75 4.27 5.78 7.72
N ARG A 76 4.15 7.11 7.68
CA ARG A 76 5.23 8.00 7.21
C ARG A 76 6.44 7.92 8.15
N GLY A 77 7.63 7.98 7.55
CA GLY A 77 8.90 7.72 8.20
C GLY A 77 9.33 6.26 8.02
N PHE A 78 10.65 6.04 7.88
CA PHE A 78 11.21 4.70 7.63
C PHE A 78 10.91 3.66 8.74
N GLY A 79 10.32 4.09 9.87
CA GLY A 79 10.11 3.31 11.08
C GLY A 79 8.77 2.58 11.24
N GLY A 80 7.79 2.80 10.35
CA GLY A 80 6.39 2.49 10.69
C GLY A 80 5.63 1.51 9.79
N GLY A 81 6.23 1.00 8.71
CA GLY A 81 5.43 0.36 7.65
C GLY A 81 6.10 -0.73 6.84
N ALA A 82 7.17 -1.35 7.32
CA ALA A 82 7.80 -2.42 6.56
C ALA A 82 6.96 -3.71 6.65
N GLY A 83 6.69 -4.30 5.49
CA GLY A 83 6.19 -5.67 5.40
C GLY A 83 7.14 -6.67 6.02
N ASN A 84 6.69 -7.92 6.20
CA ASN A 84 7.45 -8.95 6.90
C ASN A 84 8.32 -9.83 5.96
N VAL A 85 8.89 -9.24 4.92
CA VAL A 85 9.76 -9.94 3.95
C VAL A 85 11.06 -9.19 3.68
N LEU A 86 12.15 -9.94 3.61
CA LEU A 86 13.48 -9.52 3.17
C LEU A 86 13.86 -10.26 1.89
N ILE A 87 14.74 -9.67 1.08
CA ILE A 87 15.35 -10.30 -0.08
C ILE A 87 16.87 -10.21 0.14
N ASP A 88 17.56 -11.35 0.23
CA ASP A 88 18.97 -11.46 0.57
C ASP A 88 19.37 -10.66 1.85
N GLY A 89 18.48 -10.69 2.85
CA GLY A 89 18.66 -9.98 4.12
C GLY A 89 18.41 -8.47 4.03
N GLN A 90 18.06 -7.95 2.85
CA GLN A 90 17.76 -6.53 2.63
C GLN A 90 16.26 -6.29 2.61
N ARG A 91 15.85 -5.10 3.07
CA ARG A 91 14.46 -4.64 3.00
C ARG A 91 14.19 -4.03 1.63
N PRO A 92 13.16 -4.47 0.93
CA PRO A 92 12.72 -3.77 -0.27
C PRO A 92 12.10 -2.44 0.14
N THR A 93 12.75 -1.34 -0.20
CA THR A 93 12.21 0.01 0.00
C THR A 93 11.21 0.30 -1.11
N VAL A 94 9.93 0.05 -0.86
CA VAL A 94 8.83 0.32 -1.81
C VAL A 94 7.73 1.10 -1.10
N LYS A 95 7.66 2.41 -1.35
CA LYS A 95 6.54 3.26 -0.92
C LYS A 95 5.35 3.20 -1.91
N GLY A 96 5.55 2.66 -3.12
CA GLY A 96 4.49 2.41 -4.11
C GLY A 96 4.60 1.02 -4.76
N GLY A 97 3.49 0.31 -4.89
CA GLY A 97 3.40 -1.07 -5.44
C GLY A 97 3.54 -2.20 -4.41
N GLY A 98 4.07 -1.91 -3.21
CA GLY A 98 4.17 -2.87 -2.11
C GLY A 98 5.20 -3.99 -2.35
N ILE A 99 5.42 -4.79 -1.31
CA ILE A 99 6.39 -5.92 -1.32
C ILE A 99 5.95 -7.07 -2.24
N THR A 100 4.64 -7.28 -2.37
CA THR A 100 4.05 -8.33 -3.22
C THR A 100 4.44 -8.16 -4.68
N GLU A 101 4.52 -6.92 -5.15
CA GLU A 101 4.91 -6.61 -6.51
C GLU A 101 6.39 -6.91 -6.76
N VAL A 102 7.25 -6.66 -5.77
CA VAL A 102 8.68 -7.05 -5.83
C VAL A 102 8.81 -8.57 -5.89
N LEU A 103 8.05 -9.30 -5.08
CA LEU A 103 8.12 -10.77 -4.98
C LEU A 103 7.57 -11.49 -6.20
N ARG A 104 6.56 -10.91 -6.88
CA ARG A 104 6.03 -11.43 -8.14
C ARG A 104 7.06 -11.42 -9.27
N ARG A 105 8.12 -10.61 -9.16
CA ARG A 105 9.18 -10.45 -10.17
C ARG A 105 10.34 -11.42 -10.00
N ILE A 106 10.46 -12.06 -8.85
CA ILE A 106 11.52 -13.02 -8.60
C ILE A 106 11.00 -14.38 -9.06
N ALA A 107 11.57 -14.95 -10.12
CA ALA A 107 11.21 -16.30 -10.55
C ALA A 107 11.56 -17.33 -9.47
N ALA A 108 10.71 -18.35 -9.29
CA ALA A 108 10.94 -19.40 -8.30
C ALA A 108 12.29 -20.12 -8.50
N SER A 109 12.75 -20.23 -9.74
CA SER A 109 14.07 -20.79 -10.09
C SER A 109 15.25 -20.02 -9.51
N ARG A 110 15.07 -18.73 -9.22
CA ARG A 110 16.11 -17.86 -8.62
C ARG A 110 16.18 -17.97 -7.11
N VAL A 111 15.13 -18.44 -6.47
CA VAL A 111 15.12 -18.64 -5.03
C VAL A 111 15.98 -19.86 -4.74
N GLU A 112 17.01 -19.68 -3.92
CA GLU A 112 17.79 -20.77 -3.37
C GLU A 112 17.03 -21.40 -2.19
N ARG A 113 16.54 -20.54 -1.29
CA ARG A 113 15.78 -20.93 -0.09
C ARG A 113 15.02 -19.74 0.50
N ILE A 114 13.99 -20.04 1.29
CA ILE A 114 13.28 -19.06 2.14
C ILE A 114 13.60 -19.36 3.60
N VAL A 115 14.07 -18.37 4.35
CA VAL A 115 14.40 -18.50 5.77
C VAL A 115 13.40 -17.71 6.60
N LEU A 116 12.74 -18.37 7.55
CA LEU A 116 11.85 -17.70 8.50
C LEU A 116 12.62 -17.26 9.75
N LEU A 117 12.81 -15.95 9.91
CA LEU A 117 13.49 -15.33 11.04
C LEU A 117 12.48 -15.08 12.18
N ARG A 118 12.84 -15.43 13.41
CA ARG A 118 12.04 -15.22 14.64
C ARG A 118 12.83 -14.44 15.70
N GLY A 119 12.12 -13.84 16.65
CA GLY A 119 12.76 -13.26 17.84
C GLY A 119 13.61 -12.01 17.55
N SER A 120 14.87 -11.98 17.98
CA SER A 120 15.79 -10.84 17.78
C SER A 120 16.05 -10.54 16.32
N ASP A 121 16.08 -11.58 15.48
CA ASP A 121 16.44 -11.48 14.06
C ASP A 121 15.23 -11.00 13.23
N ALA A 122 14.02 -11.19 13.77
CA ALA A 122 12.80 -10.53 13.28
C ALA A 122 12.60 -9.12 13.87
N ALA A 123 13.27 -8.76 14.97
CA ALA A 123 13.15 -7.44 15.60
C ALA A 123 13.84 -6.33 14.79
N GLU A 124 14.92 -6.66 14.05
CA GLU A 124 15.49 -5.82 12.98
C GLU A 124 14.45 -5.48 11.89
N ALA A 125 13.37 -6.27 11.80
CA ALA A 125 12.24 -6.05 10.90
C ALA A 125 11.15 -5.11 11.44
N GLN A 126 11.42 -4.27 12.44
CA GLN A 126 10.50 -3.25 12.98
C GLN A 126 9.21 -3.82 13.62
N GLY A 127 9.37 -4.76 14.55
CA GLY A 127 8.28 -5.20 15.43
C GLY A 127 7.39 -6.32 14.85
N GLN A 128 7.76 -6.92 13.72
CA GLN A 128 7.15 -8.14 13.23
C GLN A 128 7.67 -9.35 14.03
N THR A 129 6.78 -10.24 14.45
CA THR A 129 7.15 -11.42 15.25
C THR A 129 7.76 -12.56 14.43
N LEU A 130 7.63 -12.49 13.10
CA LEU A 130 8.07 -13.47 12.13
C LEU A 130 8.31 -12.78 10.77
N VAL A 131 9.46 -13.02 10.15
CA VAL A 131 9.89 -12.41 8.88
C VAL A 131 10.40 -13.48 7.94
N ALA A 132 10.10 -13.40 6.64
CA ALA A 132 10.67 -14.30 5.64
C ALA A 132 11.79 -13.63 4.87
N ASN A 133 12.99 -14.22 4.88
CA ASN A 133 14.10 -13.81 4.02
C ASN A 133 14.17 -14.72 2.79
N VAL A 134 13.90 -14.15 1.61
CA VAL A 134 14.06 -14.83 0.32
C VAL A 134 15.52 -14.74 -0.09
N VAL A 135 16.22 -15.87 -0.07
CA VAL A 135 17.63 -15.96 -0.48
C VAL A 135 17.71 -16.37 -1.94
N LEU A 136 18.44 -15.61 -2.74
CA LEU A 136 18.60 -15.85 -4.17
C LEU A 136 19.88 -16.63 -4.48
N ARG A 137 19.87 -17.44 -5.55
CA ARG A 137 21.05 -18.19 -6.01
C ARG A 137 22.19 -17.26 -6.46
N VAL A 138 23.42 -17.56 -6.05
CA VAL A 138 24.62 -16.71 -6.21
C VAL A 138 25.21 -16.72 -7.64
N ASP A 139 25.02 -17.81 -8.41
CA ASP A 139 25.75 -18.06 -9.67
C ASP A 139 24.90 -17.96 -10.95
N ALA A 140 23.70 -17.40 -10.90
CA ALA A 140 22.92 -17.21 -12.11
C ALA A 140 23.50 -16.05 -12.92
N GLY A 141 23.97 -16.32 -14.15
CA GLY A 141 24.08 -15.28 -15.18
C GLY A 141 22.83 -14.39 -15.15
N GLY A 142 23.00 -13.08 -15.33
CA GLY A 142 21.95 -12.09 -15.09
C GLY A 142 20.57 -12.56 -15.57
N SER A 143 19.56 -12.46 -14.72
CA SER A 143 18.21 -12.94 -15.04
C SER A 143 17.36 -11.78 -15.53
N GLY A 144 16.59 -11.97 -16.60
CA GLY A 144 15.56 -11.02 -17.02
C GLY A 144 14.21 -11.67 -17.18
N ASN A 145 13.16 -10.87 -17.11
CA ASN A 145 11.80 -11.25 -17.46
C ASN A 145 11.21 -10.14 -18.34
N VAL A 146 10.49 -10.54 -19.38
CA VAL A 146 9.67 -9.63 -20.16
C VAL A 146 8.26 -10.20 -20.20
N SER A 147 7.27 -9.39 -19.87
CA SER A 147 5.86 -9.73 -20.01
C SER A 147 5.17 -8.69 -20.88
N ALA A 148 4.26 -9.17 -21.72
CA ALA A 148 3.36 -8.36 -22.51
C ALA A 148 1.95 -8.92 -22.37
N THR A 149 1.00 -8.06 -22.03
CA THR A 149 -0.42 -8.37 -21.90
C THR A 149 -1.18 -7.44 -22.83
N PHE A 150 -2.11 -8.00 -23.58
CA PHE A 150 -3.01 -7.24 -24.44
C PHE A 150 -4.43 -7.60 -24.03
N SER A 151 -5.16 -6.61 -23.53
CA SER A 151 -6.56 -6.78 -23.13
C SER A 151 -7.43 -6.07 -24.14
N HIS A 152 -8.45 -6.75 -24.65
CA HIS A 152 -9.47 -6.12 -25.48
C HIS A 152 -10.61 -5.61 -24.59
N THR A 153 -10.97 -4.34 -24.73
CA THR A 153 -12.01 -3.69 -23.94
C THR A 153 -13.34 -3.64 -24.69
N SER A 154 -14.45 -3.42 -23.98
CA SER A 154 -15.81 -3.42 -24.56
C SER A 154 -16.02 -2.33 -25.61
N ASP A 155 -15.26 -1.24 -25.54
CA ASP A 155 -15.21 -0.14 -26.51
C ASP A 155 -14.41 -0.48 -27.79
N GLY A 156 -13.93 -1.72 -27.95
CA GLY A 156 -13.28 -2.21 -29.17
C GLY A 156 -11.78 -1.90 -29.26
N PHE A 157 -11.19 -1.32 -28.22
CA PHE A 157 -9.77 -0.97 -28.18
C PHE A 157 -8.93 -2.05 -27.49
N VAL A 158 -7.62 -2.02 -27.74
CA VAL A 158 -6.64 -2.87 -27.04
C VAL A 158 -5.88 -2.03 -26.02
N SER A 159 -5.81 -2.53 -24.79
CA SER A 159 -4.98 -2.05 -23.69
C SER A 159 -3.70 -2.87 -23.58
N PRO A 160 -2.56 -2.37 -24.07
CA PRO A 160 -1.27 -3.03 -23.89
C PRO A 160 -0.68 -2.73 -22.51
N SER A 161 -0.05 -3.74 -21.92
CA SER A 161 0.81 -3.63 -20.74
C SER A 161 2.10 -4.38 -21.01
N VAL A 162 3.23 -3.70 -20.97
CA VAL A 162 4.56 -4.27 -21.20
C VAL A 162 5.42 -3.97 -19.99
N ARG A 163 6.18 -4.98 -19.58
CA ARG A 163 7.13 -4.85 -18.49
C ARG A 163 8.36 -5.66 -18.78
N ALA A 164 9.52 -5.06 -18.58
CA ALA A 164 10.81 -5.69 -18.70
C ALA A 164 11.58 -5.48 -17.40
N SER A 165 12.17 -6.54 -16.87
CA SER A 165 13.03 -6.48 -15.70
C SER A 165 14.31 -7.25 -15.95
N HIS A 166 15.41 -6.78 -15.37
CA HIS A 166 16.70 -7.45 -15.44
C HIS A 166 17.45 -7.26 -14.13
N ALA A 167 18.07 -8.32 -13.62
CA ALA A 167 18.88 -8.29 -12.42
C ALA A 167 20.17 -9.06 -12.63
N ARG A 168 21.30 -8.44 -12.27
CA ARG A 168 22.63 -9.02 -12.42
C ARG A 168 23.61 -8.40 -11.43
N ARG A 169 24.69 -9.11 -11.17
CA ARG A 169 25.85 -8.52 -10.50
C ARG A 169 26.66 -7.68 -11.49
N ILE A 170 26.93 -6.42 -11.15
CA ILE A 170 27.73 -5.48 -11.96
C ILE A 170 28.84 -4.94 -11.07
N ALA A 171 30.11 -5.19 -11.43
CA ALA A 171 31.27 -4.70 -10.68
C ALA A 171 31.21 -4.98 -9.16
N GLY A 172 30.67 -6.13 -8.75
CA GLY A 172 30.53 -6.51 -7.34
C GLY A 172 29.26 -6.00 -6.64
N TRP A 173 28.45 -5.19 -7.31
CA TRP A 173 27.15 -4.72 -6.82
C TRP A 173 26.03 -5.60 -7.35
N GLN A 174 25.04 -5.90 -6.52
CA GLN A 174 23.81 -6.55 -6.93
C GLN A 174 22.87 -5.48 -7.50
N THR A 175 22.61 -5.50 -8.80
CA THR A 175 21.83 -4.48 -9.50
C THR A 175 20.58 -5.08 -10.11
N SER A 176 19.46 -4.36 -10.03
CA SER A 176 18.22 -4.65 -10.72
C SER A 176 17.67 -3.39 -11.39
N ILE A 177 17.10 -3.57 -12.57
CA ILE A 177 16.44 -2.54 -13.37
C ILE A 177 15.09 -3.06 -13.86
N GLU A 178 14.13 -2.17 -13.97
CA GLU A 178 12.81 -2.42 -14.51
C GLU A 178 12.32 -1.25 -15.33
N LEU A 179 11.67 -1.59 -16.44
CA LEU A 179 10.90 -0.70 -17.28
C LEU A 179 9.46 -1.21 -17.35
N SER A 180 8.49 -0.32 -17.21
CA SER A 180 7.08 -0.63 -17.39
C SER A 180 6.41 0.43 -18.27
N GLY A 181 5.43 -0.02 -19.05
CA GLY A 181 4.56 0.83 -19.85
C GLY A 181 3.21 0.15 -20.00
N GLU A 182 2.15 0.81 -19.57
CA GLU A 182 0.79 0.31 -19.67
C GLU A 182 -0.16 1.41 -20.11
N VAL A 183 -1.19 1.02 -20.86
CA VAL A 183 -2.33 1.88 -21.16
C VAL A 183 -3.60 1.12 -20.83
N THR A 184 -4.08 1.27 -19.59
CA THR A 184 -5.34 0.69 -19.16
C THR A 184 -6.50 1.54 -19.64
N ARG A 185 -7.58 0.93 -20.10
CA ARG A 185 -8.83 1.61 -20.46
C ARG A 185 -9.94 1.16 -19.53
N TYR A 186 -10.83 2.08 -19.18
CA TYR A 186 -11.95 1.87 -18.29
C TYR A 186 -13.24 2.39 -18.96
N PRO A 187 -13.69 1.75 -20.06
CA PRO A 187 -15.02 2.03 -20.58
C PRO A 187 -16.05 1.50 -19.58
N ASP A 188 -17.05 2.31 -19.27
CA ASP A 188 -18.13 1.93 -18.36
C ASP A 188 -19.46 2.51 -18.83
N GLU A 189 -20.52 1.73 -18.68
CA GLU A 189 -21.89 2.14 -18.93
C GLU A 189 -22.73 1.76 -17.71
N GLY A 190 -23.41 2.74 -17.12
CA GLY A 190 -24.17 2.59 -15.89
C GLY A 190 -25.59 3.11 -16.02
N ILE A 191 -26.54 2.42 -15.39
CA ILE A 191 -27.90 2.92 -15.17
C ILE A 191 -28.14 2.99 -13.67
N TYR A 192 -28.42 4.20 -13.18
CA TYR A 192 -28.72 4.47 -11.78
C TYR A 192 -30.20 4.81 -11.63
N PHE A 193 -30.84 4.23 -10.62
CA PHE A 193 -32.21 4.52 -10.24
C PHE A 193 -32.21 5.23 -8.90
N ASP A 194 -32.54 6.51 -8.90
CA ASP A 194 -32.67 7.28 -7.68
C ASP A 194 -34.10 7.12 -7.17
N ARG A 195 -34.25 6.70 -5.91
CA ARG A 195 -35.55 6.48 -5.28
C ARG A 195 -35.70 7.32 -4.02
N ASP A 196 -36.91 7.79 -3.77
CA ASP A 196 -37.25 8.54 -2.57
C ASP A 196 -37.30 7.62 -1.32
N ALA A 197 -37.55 8.22 -0.15
CA ALA A 197 -37.66 7.48 1.11
C ALA A 197 -38.82 6.47 1.16
N ALA A 198 -39.83 6.62 0.29
CA ALA A 198 -40.95 5.70 0.15
C ALA A 198 -40.68 4.61 -0.91
N GLY A 199 -39.54 4.67 -1.62
CA GLY A 199 -39.14 3.72 -2.65
C GLY A 199 -39.64 4.05 -4.07
N ASN A 200 -40.29 5.19 -4.26
CA ASN A 200 -40.74 5.62 -5.59
C ASN A 200 -39.53 6.10 -6.41
N LEU A 201 -39.53 5.81 -7.71
CA LEU A 201 -38.51 6.31 -8.63
C LEU A 201 -38.65 7.83 -8.74
N SER A 202 -37.57 8.58 -8.49
CA SER A 202 -37.52 10.03 -8.67
C SER A 202 -36.84 10.41 -9.97
N SER A 203 -35.73 9.74 -10.29
CA SER A 203 -34.95 9.97 -11.50
C SER A 203 -34.21 8.72 -11.93
N THR A 204 -33.93 8.63 -13.22
CA THR A 204 -32.99 7.66 -13.78
C THR A 204 -31.81 8.40 -14.35
N ARG A 205 -30.60 7.91 -14.11
CA ARG A 205 -29.37 8.44 -14.72
C ARG A 205 -28.74 7.37 -15.58
N LYS A 206 -28.44 7.70 -16.84
CA LYS A 206 -27.65 6.85 -17.73
C LYS A 206 -26.29 7.51 -17.87
N GLU A 207 -25.25 6.81 -17.42
CA GLU A 207 -23.87 7.29 -17.42
C GLU A 207 -23.05 6.47 -18.42
N SER A 208 -22.24 7.18 -19.20
CA SER A 208 -21.26 6.58 -20.11
C SER A 208 -19.90 7.22 -19.84
N ILE A 209 -18.89 6.39 -19.59
CA ILE A 209 -17.52 6.81 -19.31
C ILE A 209 -16.59 6.19 -20.34
N SER A 210 -15.75 7.02 -20.95
CA SER A 210 -14.60 6.58 -21.72
C SER A 210 -13.34 7.12 -21.05
N ALA A 211 -12.64 6.24 -20.33
CA ALA A 211 -11.42 6.61 -19.61
C ALA A 211 -10.20 5.79 -20.02
N LYS A 212 -9.02 6.40 -19.90
CA LYS A 212 -7.72 5.75 -20.11
C LYS A 212 -6.69 6.23 -19.08
N ALA A 213 -5.81 5.33 -18.67
CA ALA A 213 -4.75 5.60 -17.71
C ALA A 213 -3.40 5.09 -18.24
N PRO A 214 -2.64 5.90 -19.00
CA PRO A 214 -1.28 5.54 -19.38
C PRO A 214 -0.31 5.67 -18.18
N GLU A 215 0.45 4.63 -17.88
CA GLU A 215 1.50 4.63 -16.87
C GLU A 215 2.84 4.14 -17.46
N TYR A 216 3.92 4.87 -17.17
CA TYR A 216 5.28 4.53 -17.57
C TYR A 216 6.21 4.61 -16.36
N GLY A 217 7.02 3.59 -16.15
CA GLY A 217 7.89 3.48 -14.99
C GLY A 217 9.31 3.05 -15.35
N LEU A 218 10.27 3.61 -14.61
CA LEU A 218 11.64 3.10 -14.47
C LEU A 218 11.89 2.88 -12.98
N ALA A 219 12.35 1.69 -12.61
CA ALA A 219 12.88 1.41 -11.28
C ALA A 219 14.29 0.82 -11.38
N LEU A 220 15.19 1.29 -10.51
CA LEU A 220 16.56 0.80 -10.38
C LEU A 220 16.84 0.57 -8.89
N SER A 221 17.44 -0.56 -8.55
CA SER A 221 17.96 -0.83 -7.22
C SER A 221 19.35 -1.46 -7.32
N THR A 222 20.32 -0.94 -6.55
CA THR A 222 21.66 -1.51 -6.52
C THR A 222 22.24 -1.53 -5.11
N SER A 223 22.88 -2.63 -4.72
CA SER A 223 23.45 -2.82 -3.40
C SER A 223 24.86 -3.39 -3.45
N GLY A 224 25.77 -2.87 -2.64
CA GLY A 224 27.17 -3.30 -2.64
C GLY A 224 27.95 -2.80 -1.43
N ALA A 225 29.16 -3.33 -1.27
CA ALA A 225 30.04 -2.93 -0.19
C ALA A 225 30.59 -1.52 -0.43
N LEU A 226 30.48 -0.64 0.56
CA LEU A 226 31.04 0.71 0.54
C LEU A 226 31.45 1.14 1.95
N GLY A 227 32.68 1.63 2.11
CA GLY A 227 33.14 2.23 3.37
C GLY A 227 33.09 1.28 4.59
N GLY A 228 33.27 -0.03 4.38
CA GLY A 228 33.19 -1.05 5.43
C GLY A 228 31.76 -1.42 5.85
N GLY A 229 30.75 -0.93 5.13
CA GLY A 229 29.35 -1.30 5.27
C GLY A 229 28.74 -1.71 3.92
N THR A 230 27.42 -1.82 3.88
CA THR A 230 26.62 -2.07 2.69
C THR A 230 25.84 -0.81 2.34
N LEU A 231 26.00 -0.29 1.12
CA LEU A 231 25.14 0.76 0.57
C LEU A 231 24.11 0.12 -0.36
N THR A 232 22.86 0.55 -0.24
CA THR A 232 21.76 0.32 -1.17
C THR A 232 21.29 1.65 -1.74
N VAL A 233 21.16 1.72 -3.06
CA VAL A 233 20.67 2.88 -3.81
C VAL A 233 19.42 2.46 -4.57
N ASN A 234 18.35 3.25 -4.45
CA ASN A 234 17.10 3.03 -5.17
C ASN A 234 16.71 4.28 -5.95
N LEU A 235 16.35 4.13 -7.21
CA LEU A 235 15.82 5.20 -8.06
C LEU A 235 14.49 4.75 -8.65
N ARG A 236 13.48 5.62 -8.60
CA ARG A 236 12.21 5.41 -9.28
C ARG A 236 11.81 6.67 -10.03
N LEU A 237 11.46 6.52 -11.30
CA LEU A 237 10.87 7.56 -12.13
C LEU A 237 9.53 7.05 -12.64
N ASN A 238 8.46 7.81 -12.48
CA ASN A 238 7.16 7.47 -13.04
C ASN A 238 6.57 8.65 -13.82
N LYS A 239 5.81 8.33 -14.84
CA LYS A 239 4.93 9.23 -15.54
C LYS A 239 3.59 8.53 -15.68
N GLU A 240 2.56 9.14 -15.14
CA GLU A 240 1.20 8.63 -15.18
C GLU A 240 0.27 9.68 -15.74
N GLY A 241 -0.87 9.24 -16.25
CA GLY A 241 -1.98 10.12 -16.52
C GLY A 241 -3.28 9.36 -16.42
N TYR A 242 -4.36 10.11 -16.31
CA TYR A 242 -5.71 9.61 -16.35
C TYR A 242 -6.53 10.62 -17.15
N SER A 243 -7.28 10.19 -18.14
CA SER A 243 -8.23 11.07 -18.83
C SER A 243 -9.56 10.36 -18.97
N SER A 244 -10.64 11.08 -18.73
CA SER A 244 -12.00 10.58 -18.75
C SER A 244 -12.91 11.57 -19.44
N ASP A 245 -13.69 11.08 -20.40
CA ASP A 245 -14.87 11.76 -20.91
C ASP A 245 -16.10 11.05 -20.35
N ARG A 246 -16.93 11.78 -19.62
CA ARG A 246 -18.11 11.24 -18.93
C ARG A 246 -19.35 12.01 -19.34
N ALA A 247 -20.35 11.30 -19.85
CA ALA A 247 -21.66 11.83 -20.17
C ALA A 247 -22.71 11.22 -19.24
N ILE A 248 -23.57 12.06 -18.68
CA ILE A 248 -24.66 11.64 -17.79
C ILE A 248 -25.96 12.24 -18.31
N ASP A 249 -26.84 11.40 -18.85
CA ASP A 249 -28.19 11.76 -19.23
C ASP A 249 -29.13 11.53 -18.04
N ILE A 250 -29.88 12.55 -17.65
CA ILE A 250 -30.78 12.53 -16.49
C ILE A 250 -32.22 12.55 -16.99
N PHE A 251 -33.02 11.61 -16.52
CA PHE A 251 -34.43 11.44 -16.87
C PHE A 251 -35.28 11.60 -15.62
N ALA A 252 -36.39 12.34 -15.74
CA ALA A 252 -37.45 12.30 -14.74
C ALA A 252 -38.09 10.89 -14.68
N ALA A 253 -38.75 10.56 -13.56
CA ALA A 253 -39.25 9.22 -13.27
C ALA A 253 -40.11 8.54 -14.36
N ALA A 254 -40.76 9.30 -15.24
CA ALA A 254 -41.68 8.81 -16.26
C ALA A 254 -41.27 9.16 -17.70
N ASP A 255 -40.14 9.84 -17.89
CA ASP A 255 -39.77 10.41 -19.19
C ASP A 255 -38.73 9.54 -19.92
N GLU A 256 -38.92 9.39 -21.24
CA GLU A 256 -37.97 8.68 -22.11
C GLU A 256 -36.93 9.63 -22.75
N THR A 257 -37.14 10.94 -22.64
CA THR A 257 -36.22 11.98 -23.09
C THR A 257 -35.46 12.57 -21.91
N PRO A 258 -34.13 12.78 -22.01
CA PRO A 258 -33.37 13.36 -20.92
C PRO A 258 -33.79 14.83 -20.70
N GLU A 259 -34.05 15.20 -19.45
CA GLU A 259 -34.36 16.58 -19.04
C GLU A 259 -33.09 17.42 -18.86
N SER A 260 -31.97 16.76 -18.55
CA SER A 260 -30.66 17.39 -18.41
C SER A 260 -29.57 16.42 -18.86
N ARG A 261 -28.44 16.99 -19.29
CA ARG A 261 -27.22 16.27 -19.62
C ARG A 261 -26.04 16.95 -18.95
N ARG A 262 -25.14 16.13 -18.41
CA ARG A 262 -23.85 16.57 -17.86
C ARG A 262 -22.73 15.95 -18.64
N ASP A 263 -21.83 16.77 -19.14
CA ASP A 263 -20.60 16.34 -19.79
C ASP A 263 -19.42 16.77 -18.91
N ILE A 264 -18.54 15.82 -18.59
CA ILE A 264 -17.42 16.03 -17.67
C ILE A 264 -16.17 15.49 -18.36
N ALA A 265 -15.30 16.40 -18.79
CA ALA A 265 -13.99 16.08 -19.31
C ALA A 265 -12.96 16.28 -18.21
N TYR A 266 -12.21 15.23 -17.88
CA TYR A 266 -11.23 15.23 -16.80
C TYR A 266 -9.89 14.74 -17.35
N ASP A 267 -8.81 15.44 -17.04
CA ASP A 267 -7.44 15.05 -17.37
C ASP A 267 -6.52 15.27 -16.16
N GLU A 268 -5.80 14.23 -15.78
CA GLU A 268 -4.74 14.26 -14.79
C GLU A 268 -3.43 13.78 -15.41
N LYS A 269 -2.34 14.48 -15.12
CA LYS A 269 -0.97 14.13 -15.52
C LYS A 269 -0.04 14.19 -14.33
N GLY A 270 0.54 13.06 -13.98
CA GLY A 270 1.52 12.91 -12.91
C GLY A 270 2.93 12.64 -13.45
N ARG A 271 3.94 13.23 -12.82
CA ARG A 271 5.36 12.86 -12.98
C ARG A 271 6.02 12.84 -11.62
N SER A 272 6.71 11.76 -11.30
CA SER A 272 7.40 11.59 -10.02
C SER A 272 8.82 11.07 -10.21
N GLY A 273 9.72 11.52 -9.35
CA GLY A 273 11.07 11.01 -9.22
C GLY A 273 11.43 10.82 -7.76
N GLU A 274 12.07 9.70 -7.43
CA GLU A 274 12.47 9.33 -6.07
C GLU A 274 13.86 8.70 -6.08
N LEU A 275 14.75 9.18 -5.20
CA LEU A 275 16.08 8.63 -4.94
C LEU A 275 16.20 8.29 -3.45
N GLY A 276 16.47 7.02 -3.15
CA GLY A 276 16.72 6.52 -1.81
C GLY A 276 18.13 5.99 -1.65
N LEU A 277 18.74 6.24 -0.49
CA LEU A 277 20.06 5.77 -0.08
C LEU A 277 19.94 5.13 1.30
N ASP A 278 20.50 3.94 1.48
CA ASP A 278 20.55 3.23 2.76
C ASP A 278 21.95 2.65 2.94
N TRP A 279 22.68 3.12 3.94
CA TRP A 279 24.00 2.62 4.27
C TRP A 279 24.01 2.04 5.68
N THR A 280 24.39 0.78 5.80
CA THR A 280 24.44 0.06 7.08
C THR A 280 25.85 -0.48 7.32
N ARG A 281 26.41 -0.24 8.50
CA ARG A 281 27.75 -0.69 8.90
C ARG A 281 27.78 -1.15 10.35
N ARG A 282 28.36 -2.32 10.59
CA ARG A 282 28.70 -2.77 11.93
C ARG A 282 29.93 -2.03 12.45
N ILE A 283 29.85 -1.49 13.66
CA ILE A 283 30.93 -0.75 14.33
C ILE A 283 31.28 -1.43 15.65
N GLY A 284 32.53 -1.90 15.80
CA GLY A 284 32.97 -2.62 16.99
C GLY A 284 32.17 -3.90 17.29
N SER A 285 32.22 -4.36 18.54
CA SER A 285 31.51 -5.56 18.98
C SER A 285 30.07 -5.24 19.37
N GLY A 286 29.13 -5.44 18.43
CA GLY A 286 27.69 -5.47 18.71
C GLY A 286 26.94 -4.17 18.44
N TRP A 287 27.57 -3.16 17.84
CA TRP A 287 26.87 -1.95 17.39
C TRP A 287 26.75 -1.92 15.87
N THR A 288 25.64 -1.37 15.40
CA THR A 288 25.35 -1.16 13.98
C THR A 288 24.89 0.27 13.78
N THR A 289 25.49 0.93 12.81
CA THR A 289 25.10 2.27 12.34
C THR A 289 24.34 2.12 11.04
N LYS A 290 23.26 2.88 10.91
CA LYS A 290 22.49 2.98 9.68
C LYS A 290 22.22 4.44 9.33
N LEU A 291 22.48 4.80 8.09
CA LEU A 291 22.22 6.12 7.52
C LEU A 291 21.24 5.96 6.37
N VAL A 292 20.20 6.77 6.35
CA VAL A 292 19.17 6.74 5.31
C VAL A 292 18.96 8.13 4.75
N GLY A 293 18.92 8.24 3.43
CA GLY A 293 18.57 9.45 2.70
C GLY A 293 17.44 9.17 1.72
N LEU A 294 16.50 10.10 1.59
CA LEU A 294 15.41 10.03 0.62
C LEU A 294 15.19 11.41 0.02
N GLY A 295 15.04 11.47 -1.30
CA GLY A 295 14.52 12.64 -1.99
C GLY A 295 13.43 12.23 -2.96
N ARG A 296 12.28 12.90 -2.91
CA ARG A 296 11.15 12.69 -3.81
C ARG A 296 10.65 14.05 -4.30
N ALA A 297 10.38 14.14 -5.59
CA ALA A 297 9.81 15.33 -6.22
C ALA A 297 8.75 14.91 -7.23
N GLU A 298 7.66 15.66 -7.26
CA GLU A 298 6.48 15.32 -8.05
C GLU A 298 5.91 16.57 -8.72
N ARG A 299 5.19 16.35 -9.81
CA ARG A 299 4.35 17.35 -10.45
C ARG A 299 3.06 16.68 -10.93
N PHE A 300 1.95 17.16 -10.41
CA PHE A 300 0.61 16.79 -10.85
C PHE A 300 -0.04 17.98 -11.56
N THR A 301 -0.82 17.70 -12.57
CA THR A 301 -1.70 18.67 -13.24
C THR A 301 -3.04 18.00 -13.38
N THR A 302 -4.10 18.68 -12.96
CA THR A 302 -5.47 18.21 -13.01
C THR A 302 -6.30 19.30 -13.67
N ASP A 303 -6.96 18.96 -14.76
CA ASP A 303 -7.85 19.84 -15.51
C ASP A 303 -9.24 19.18 -15.56
N GLU A 304 -10.29 19.96 -15.28
CA GLU A 304 -11.66 19.46 -15.32
C GLU A 304 -12.59 20.52 -15.94
N ASP A 305 -13.36 20.10 -16.94
CA ASP A 305 -14.38 20.88 -17.63
C ASP A 305 -15.74 20.20 -17.42
N TYR A 306 -16.55 20.78 -16.54
CA TYR A 306 -17.91 20.34 -16.24
C TYR A 306 -18.90 21.20 -17.01
N VAL A 307 -19.77 20.60 -17.81
CA VAL A 307 -20.79 21.30 -18.60
C VAL A 307 -22.16 20.70 -18.36
N GLU A 308 -23.13 21.57 -18.06
CA GLU A 308 -24.56 21.30 -18.00
C GLU A 308 -25.29 22.50 -18.66
N ALA A 309 -26.60 22.39 -18.92
CA ALA A 309 -27.34 23.33 -19.78
C ALA A 309 -27.05 24.83 -19.55
N ASP A 310 -27.17 25.30 -18.31
CA ASP A 310 -26.96 26.71 -17.92
C ASP A 310 -25.76 26.89 -16.97
N TYR A 311 -24.91 25.86 -16.86
CA TYR A 311 -23.78 25.88 -15.95
C TYR A 311 -22.55 25.25 -16.58
N ARG A 312 -21.42 25.96 -16.53
CA ARG A 312 -20.11 25.38 -16.81
C ARG A 312 -19.15 25.70 -15.70
N GLY A 313 -18.46 24.69 -15.19
CA GLY A 313 -17.31 24.88 -14.33
C GLY A 313 -16.04 24.50 -15.08
N LEU A 314 -14.98 25.28 -14.91
CA LEU A 314 -13.67 25.00 -15.49
C LEU A 314 -12.60 25.16 -14.42
N SER A 315 -11.82 24.11 -14.18
CA SER A 315 -10.71 24.11 -13.24
C SER A 315 -9.40 23.64 -13.88
N SER A 316 -8.30 24.22 -13.43
CA SER A 316 -6.94 23.77 -13.74
C SER A 316 -6.07 23.92 -12.51
N GLN A 317 -5.50 22.82 -12.04
CA GLN A 317 -4.67 22.75 -10.85
C GLN A 317 -3.29 22.20 -11.19
N VAL A 318 -2.25 22.85 -10.67
CA VAL A 318 -0.88 22.35 -10.71
C VAL A 318 -0.33 22.21 -9.30
N GLN A 319 0.05 21.00 -8.94
CA GLN A 319 0.67 20.70 -7.65
C GLN A 319 2.09 20.19 -7.81
N LYS A 320 3.00 20.64 -6.93
CA LYS A 320 4.43 20.26 -6.93
C LYS A 320 4.91 19.81 -5.55
N PRO A 321 4.53 18.58 -5.12
CA PRO A 321 5.04 18.00 -3.88
C PRO A 321 6.56 17.77 -3.93
N MET A 322 7.21 17.89 -2.78
CA MET A 322 8.60 17.52 -2.58
C MET A 322 8.84 17.05 -1.15
N GLU A 323 9.63 15.99 -0.98
CA GLU A 323 10.02 15.41 0.30
C GLU A 323 11.52 15.15 0.27
N LEU A 324 12.24 15.62 1.28
CA LEU A 324 13.64 15.28 1.55
C LEU A 324 13.74 14.76 2.98
N VAL A 325 14.39 13.62 3.18
CA VAL A 325 14.56 13.02 4.52
C VAL A 325 16.00 12.54 4.67
N GLY A 326 16.60 12.83 5.82
CA GLY A 326 17.87 12.26 6.25
C GLY A 326 17.72 11.69 7.66
N ARG A 327 18.19 10.47 7.88
CA ARG A 327 18.12 9.80 9.18
C ARG A 327 19.41 9.06 9.48
N GLY A 328 19.87 9.17 10.73
CA GLY A 328 20.96 8.37 11.26
C GLY A 328 20.51 7.62 12.50
N THR A 329 20.87 6.34 12.59
CA THR A 329 20.62 5.50 13.76
C THR A 329 21.85 4.71 14.15
N VAL A 330 22.04 4.55 15.47
CA VAL A 330 23.07 3.69 16.04
C VAL A 330 22.38 2.77 17.05
N THR A 331 22.46 1.48 16.81
CA THR A 331 21.74 0.46 17.58
C THR A 331 22.72 -0.59 18.08
N ARG A 332 22.50 -1.06 19.31
CA ARG A 332 23.22 -2.22 19.84
C ARG A 332 22.41 -3.49 19.57
N GLU A 333 22.94 -4.32 18.70
CA GLU A 333 22.31 -5.55 18.20
C GLU A 333 22.91 -6.81 18.87
N GLY A 334 22.29 -7.97 18.64
CA GLY A 334 22.69 -9.26 19.21
C GLY A 334 21.98 -9.61 20.53
N ASP A 335 22.37 -10.72 21.16
CA ASP A 335 21.71 -11.24 22.38
C ASP A 335 22.20 -10.54 23.66
N HIS A 336 22.13 -9.21 23.65
CA HIS A 336 22.38 -8.42 24.86
C HIS A 336 21.09 -8.25 25.67
N PRO A 337 21.14 -8.35 27.01
CA PRO A 337 20.01 -8.05 27.89
C PRO A 337 19.51 -6.62 27.73
N ILE A 338 20.39 -5.69 27.35
CA ILE A 338 20.11 -4.27 27.14
C ILE A 338 20.50 -3.91 25.70
N ARG A 339 19.51 -3.44 24.92
CA ARG A 339 19.66 -3.04 23.51
C ARG A 339 19.15 -1.61 23.33
N PRO A 340 20.04 -0.61 23.51
CA PRO A 340 19.72 0.77 23.19
C PRO A 340 19.79 1.03 21.69
N GLU A 341 19.00 2.00 21.26
CA GLU A 341 19.02 2.62 19.94
C GLU A 341 18.93 4.13 20.11
N PHE A 342 19.76 4.85 19.36
CA PHE A 342 19.73 6.30 19.31
C PHE A 342 19.64 6.74 17.86
N GLY A 343 18.95 7.83 17.60
CA GLY A 343 18.91 8.37 16.26
C GLY A 343 18.39 9.78 16.18
N ALA A 344 18.56 10.34 14.99
CA ALA A 344 18.00 11.62 14.62
C ALA A 344 17.50 11.58 13.17
N GLU A 345 16.45 12.33 12.89
CA GLU A 345 15.85 12.49 11.57
C GLU A 345 15.64 13.98 11.29
N VAL A 346 15.95 14.40 10.06
CA VAL A 346 15.60 15.71 9.53
C VAL A 346 14.78 15.49 8.26
N ALA A 347 13.64 16.15 8.17
CA ALA A 347 12.74 16.08 7.03
C ALA A 347 12.35 17.47 6.56
N TYR A 348 12.37 17.68 5.24
CA TYR A 348 11.81 18.86 4.58
C TYR A 348 10.70 18.43 3.64
N ASN A 349 9.48 18.87 3.92
CA ASN A 349 8.32 18.65 3.07
C ASN A 349 7.88 19.98 2.46
N ARG A 350 7.38 19.95 1.22
CA ARG A 350 6.84 21.11 0.54
C ARG A 350 5.72 20.72 -0.41
N LEU A 351 4.67 21.53 -0.46
CA LEU A 351 3.69 21.55 -1.55
C LEU A 351 3.61 22.97 -2.09
N SER A 352 3.67 23.11 -3.42
CA SER A 352 3.24 24.32 -4.11
C SER A 352 2.02 23.96 -4.94
N SER A 353 0.93 24.72 -4.78
CA SER A 353 -0.34 24.51 -5.46
C SER A 353 -0.78 25.82 -6.11
N LEU A 354 -1.23 25.73 -7.35
CA LEU A 354 -1.91 26.80 -8.07
C LEU A 354 -3.18 26.22 -8.67
N LEU A 355 -4.32 26.73 -8.27
CA LEU A 355 -5.64 26.40 -8.76
C LEU A 355 -6.24 27.62 -9.45
N ASN A 356 -6.63 27.47 -10.71
CA ASN A 356 -7.51 28.40 -11.39
C ASN A 356 -8.90 27.76 -11.47
N TYR A 357 -9.93 28.51 -11.10
CA TYR A 357 -11.32 28.04 -11.14
C TYR A 357 -12.24 29.15 -11.64
N ALA A 358 -13.14 28.81 -12.55
CA ALA A 358 -14.12 29.71 -13.11
C ALA A 358 -15.46 29.00 -13.32
N GLU A 359 -16.55 29.76 -13.22
CA GLU A 359 -17.91 29.28 -13.44
C GLU A 359 -18.60 30.18 -14.46
N ASP A 360 -19.46 29.59 -15.29
CA ASP A 360 -20.41 30.27 -16.16
C ASP A 360 -21.81 29.86 -15.72
N THR A 361 -22.67 30.85 -15.43
CA THR A 361 -24.09 30.65 -15.05
C THR A 361 -25.05 31.28 -16.07
N GLY A 362 -24.62 31.33 -17.35
CA GLY A 362 -25.37 31.91 -18.47
C GLY A 362 -24.88 33.29 -18.92
N GLY A 363 -23.77 33.78 -18.36
CA GLY A 363 -23.21 35.12 -18.62
C GLY A 363 -21.78 35.13 -19.18
N GLY A 364 -21.19 33.94 -19.39
CA GLY A 364 -19.77 33.75 -19.69
C GLY A 364 -18.98 33.31 -18.45
N LEU A 365 -17.79 32.72 -18.69
CA LEU A 365 -16.90 32.27 -17.62
C LEU A 365 -16.39 33.44 -16.76
N VAL A 366 -16.62 33.35 -15.45
CA VAL A 366 -16.16 34.30 -14.43
C VAL A 366 -15.30 33.55 -13.42
N ALA A 367 -14.12 34.09 -13.12
CA ALA A 367 -13.21 33.49 -12.13
C ALA A 367 -13.82 33.50 -10.72
N VAL A 368 -13.73 32.37 -10.02
CA VAL A 368 -14.21 32.22 -8.65
C VAL A 368 -13.00 32.22 -7.70
N PRO A 369 -12.85 33.24 -6.83
CA PRO A 369 -11.72 33.29 -5.91
C PRO A 369 -11.91 32.26 -4.79
N LEU A 370 -10.88 31.43 -4.56
CA LEU A 370 -10.84 30.48 -3.45
C LEU A 370 -9.68 30.80 -2.53
N ALA A 371 -9.91 30.72 -1.22
CA ALA A 371 -8.86 30.94 -0.24
C ALA A 371 -7.73 29.91 -0.45
N ASN A 372 -6.49 30.39 -0.57
CA ASN A 372 -5.31 29.56 -0.84
C ASN A 372 -5.35 28.84 -2.20
N ALA A 373 -5.97 29.45 -3.21
CA ALA A 373 -5.89 28.99 -4.60
C ALA A 373 -4.45 29.01 -5.13
N ALA A 374 -3.66 30.00 -4.75
CA ALA A 374 -2.22 30.06 -4.99
C ALA A 374 -1.47 30.01 -3.65
N THR A 375 -0.92 28.84 -3.31
CA THR A 375 -0.25 28.65 -2.01
C THR A 375 0.99 27.78 -2.11
N ARG A 376 1.90 27.99 -1.17
CA ARG A 376 3.04 27.13 -0.93
C ARG A 376 3.18 26.90 0.56
N VAL A 377 3.00 25.65 0.98
CA VAL A 377 3.25 25.18 2.34
C VAL A 377 4.57 24.40 2.37
N SER A 378 5.36 24.62 3.41
CA SER A 378 6.57 23.85 3.67
C SER A 378 6.73 23.58 5.15
N GLU A 379 7.32 22.43 5.48
CA GLU A 379 7.70 22.04 6.83
C GLU A 379 9.16 21.63 6.87
N LEU A 380 9.92 22.19 7.80
CA LEU A 380 11.22 21.67 8.20
C LEU A 380 11.08 21.07 9.60
N ARG A 381 11.32 19.76 9.70
CA ARG A 381 11.17 18.99 10.94
C ARG A 381 12.49 18.33 11.32
N GLY A 382 12.89 18.47 12.57
CA GLY A 382 13.96 17.73 13.19
C GLY A 382 13.43 16.89 14.36
N GLU A 383 13.88 15.65 14.46
CA GLU A 383 13.57 14.77 15.57
C GLU A 383 14.84 14.08 16.08
N ALA A 384 14.99 14.00 17.39
CA ALA A 384 15.97 13.14 18.04
C ALA A 384 15.25 12.15 18.95
N PHE A 385 15.72 10.91 18.99
CA PHE A 385 15.08 9.86 19.76
C PHE A 385 16.09 8.89 20.39
N ALA A 386 15.64 8.26 21.48
CA ALA A 386 16.32 7.18 22.14
C ALA A 386 15.30 6.09 22.48
N ASN A 387 15.63 4.85 22.12
CA ASN A 387 14.85 3.66 22.41
C ASN A 387 15.70 2.69 23.25
N LEU A 388 15.07 1.95 24.14
CA LEU A 388 15.70 0.98 25.02
C LEU A 388 14.84 -0.26 25.07
N THR A 389 15.41 -1.40 24.65
CA THR A 389 14.82 -2.71 24.93
C THR A 389 15.62 -3.42 25.99
N VAL A 390 14.98 -3.87 27.06
CA VAL A 390 15.62 -4.57 28.18
C VAL A 390 14.88 -5.84 28.58
N LYS A 391 15.63 -6.93 28.69
CA LYS A 391 15.20 -8.19 29.31
C LYS A 391 15.38 -8.07 30.83
N LEU A 392 14.36 -7.58 31.54
CA LEU A 392 14.41 -7.41 33.01
C LEU A 392 14.50 -8.76 33.74
N SER A 393 13.86 -9.80 33.20
CA SER A 393 14.01 -11.19 33.64
C SER A 393 13.63 -12.15 32.52
N ARG A 394 13.73 -13.47 32.73
CA ARG A 394 13.26 -14.50 31.77
C ARG A 394 11.77 -14.38 31.41
N LYS A 395 10.98 -13.67 32.22
CA LYS A 395 9.53 -13.52 32.07
C LYS A 395 9.08 -12.08 31.84
N LEU A 396 9.99 -11.11 31.88
CA LEU A 396 9.65 -9.69 31.88
C LEU A 396 10.56 -8.93 30.92
N ASN A 397 9.95 -8.33 29.88
CA ASN A 397 10.63 -7.49 28.92
C ASN A 397 10.02 -6.09 28.96
N LEU A 398 10.87 -5.08 28.90
CA LEU A 398 10.48 -3.67 28.82
C LEU A 398 11.06 -3.08 27.54
N GLU A 399 10.22 -2.36 26.82
CA GLU A 399 10.60 -1.45 25.75
C GLU A 399 10.23 -0.04 26.20
N ALA A 400 11.16 0.89 26.16
CA ALA A 400 10.92 2.29 26.48
C ALA A 400 11.52 3.15 25.38
N GLY A 401 10.90 4.29 25.10
CA GLY A 401 11.39 5.21 24.09
C GLY A 401 10.96 6.64 24.38
N ILE A 402 11.80 7.58 23.97
CA ILE A 402 11.50 9.01 24.04
C ILE A 402 11.99 9.67 22.77
N ALA A 403 11.17 10.55 22.20
CA ALA A 403 11.54 11.39 21.08
C ALA A 403 11.17 12.85 21.35
N ALA A 404 12.03 13.76 20.91
CA ALA A 404 11.79 15.19 20.90
C ALA A 404 11.76 15.67 19.45
N GLU A 405 10.67 16.32 19.06
CA GLU A 405 10.44 16.84 17.71
C GLU A 405 10.33 18.36 17.75
N ILE A 406 10.98 19.02 16.79
CA ILE A 406 10.84 20.46 16.52
C ILE A 406 10.47 20.58 15.04
N SER A 407 9.40 21.31 14.75
CA SER A 407 8.92 21.53 13.39
C SER A 407 8.61 23.00 13.15
N GLN A 408 9.00 23.53 11.99
CA GLN A 408 8.57 24.84 11.50
C GLN A 408 7.75 24.64 10.24
N ILE A 409 6.50 25.08 10.28
CA ILE A 409 5.59 25.08 9.13
C ILE A 409 5.44 26.53 8.66
N ARG A 410 5.67 26.75 7.37
CA ARG A 410 5.53 28.04 6.70
C ARG A 410 4.60 27.90 5.51
N VAL A 411 3.58 28.74 5.48
CA VAL A 411 2.64 28.93 4.37
C VAL A 411 2.91 30.30 3.76
N THR A 412 3.07 30.35 2.45
CA THR A 412 3.23 31.57 1.66
C THR A 412 2.19 31.61 0.54
N GLY A 413 1.76 32.79 0.14
CA GLY A 413 0.63 32.98 -0.78
C GLY A 413 -0.33 34.03 -0.23
N GLU A 414 -1.62 33.84 -0.46
CA GLU A 414 -2.66 34.79 -0.03
C GLU A 414 -2.84 34.84 1.50
N ALA A 415 -2.81 33.68 2.17
CA ALA A 415 -2.94 33.59 3.63
C ALA A 415 -1.62 33.11 4.26
N ALA A 416 -0.59 33.95 4.19
CA ALA A 416 0.74 33.65 4.73
C ALA A 416 0.70 33.43 6.25
N GLN A 417 1.36 32.37 6.71
CA GLN A 417 1.37 31.96 8.11
C GLN A 417 2.69 31.25 8.42
N GLU A 418 3.22 31.44 9.63
CA GLU A 418 4.36 30.66 10.12
C GLU A 418 4.10 30.18 11.54
N GLN A 419 4.43 28.92 11.82
CA GLN A 419 4.33 28.35 13.15
C GLN A 419 5.53 27.45 13.46
N THR A 420 6.04 27.60 14.68
CA THR A 420 7.06 26.73 15.25
C THR A 420 6.42 25.88 16.33
N LEU A 421 6.63 24.57 16.26
CA LEU A 421 6.00 23.55 17.09
C LEU A 421 7.08 22.69 17.71
N SER A 422 6.87 22.28 18.96
CA SER A 422 7.75 21.35 19.66
C SER A 422 6.96 20.32 20.44
N TYR A 423 7.42 19.08 20.40
CA TYR A 423 6.70 17.95 20.97
C TYR A 423 7.64 16.97 21.67
N LEU A 424 7.22 16.52 22.85
CA LEU A 424 7.82 15.38 23.55
C LEU A 424 6.92 14.15 23.39
N LYS A 425 7.51 13.05 22.91
CA LYS A 425 6.82 11.82 22.51
C LYS A 425 7.35 10.61 23.30
N PRO A 426 6.94 10.44 24.57
CA PRO A 426 7.29 9.25 25.35
C PRO A 426 6.51 8.01 24.87
N SER A 427 7.14 6.85 25.00
CA SER A 427 6.52 5.55 24.81
C SER A 427 7.11 4.50 25.75
N ALA A 428 6.28 3.55 26.17
CA ALA A 428 6.69 2.40 26.97
C ALA A 428 5.79 1.21 26.69
N ALA A 429 6.36 0.02 26.62
CA ALA A 429 5.64 -1.24 26.53
C ALA A 429 6.29 -2.28 27.47
N LEU A 430 5.47 -2.87 28.32
CA LEU A 430 5.88 -3.92 29.26
C LEU A 430 5.21 -5.23 28.85
N VAL A 431 6.00 -6.27 28.64
CA VAL A 431 5.51 -7.62 28.34
C VAL A 431 5.91 -8.54 29.50
N TRP A 432 4.90 -9.02 30.23
CA TRP A 432 5.07 -9.94 31.33
C TRP A 432 4.45 -11.29 30.97
N SER A 433 5.27 -12.35 31.01
CA SER A 433 4.86 -13.73 30.72
C SER A 433 5.03 -14.59 31.99
N PRO A 434 4.11 -14.50 32.97
CA PRO A 434 4.24 -15.22 34.24
C PRO A 434 4.33 -16.75 34.06
N SER A 435 3.74 -17.28 33.00
CA SER A 435 3.81 -18.67 32.58
C SER A 435 3.87 -18.78 31.05
N GLY A 436 4.16 -19.97 30.50
CA GLY A 436 4.11 -20.21 29.05
C GLY A 436 2.70 -20.17 28.44
N LYS A 437 1.65 -20.00 29.26
CA LYS A 437 0.24 -19.93 28.83
C LYS A 437 -0.37 -18.56 29.00
N THR A 438 0.23 -17.69 29.81
CA THR A 438 -0.30 -16.35 30.13
C THR A 438 0.70 -15.29 29.73
N GLN A 439 0.24 -14.28 29.01
CA GLN A 439 1.01 -13.08 28.70
C GLN A 439 0.17 -11.84 28.96
N VAL A 440 0.74 -10.88 29.64
CA VAL A 440 0.16 -9.57 29.91
C VAL A 440 1.02 -8.52 29.22
N ARG A 441 0.37 -7.58 28.54
CA ARG A 441 1.00 -6.48 27.82
C ARG A 441 0.38 -5.18 28.28
N PHE A 442 1.21 -4.26 28.72
CA PHE A 442 0.83 -2.87 28.96
C PHE A 442 1.62 -2.00 28.00
N GLY A 443 0.96 -1.02 27.38
CA GLY A 443 1.59 -0.11 26.45
C GLY A 443 1.05 1.30 26.61
N MET A 444 1.93 2.29 26.52
CA MET A 444 1.59 3.71 26.44
C MET A 444 2.44 4.34 25.34
N ARG A 445 1.84 5.17 24.49
CA ARG A 445 2.57 5.93 23.48
C ARG A 445 1.90 7.27 23.25
N ARG A 446 2.69 8.33 23.20
CA ARG A 446 2.28 9.63 22.67
C ARG A 446 2.78 9.78 21.23
N THR A 447 1.87 10.08 20.32
CA THR A 447 2.15 10.38 18.92
C THR A 447 1.72 11.81 18.58
N VAL A 448 2.36 12.36 17.57
CA VAL A 448 1.99 13.61 16.91
C VAL A 448 1.64 13.22 15.48
N ASP A 449 0.44 13.54 15.06
CA ASP A 449 -0.02 13.23 13.71
C ASP A 449 0.67 14.14 12.71
N GLN A 450 0.66 13.76 11.44
CA GLN A 450 1.22 14.58 10.40
C GLN A 450 0.12 15.27 9.63
N LEU A 451 0.45 16.43 9.11
CA LEU A 451 -0.45 17.21 8.31
C LEU A 451 -0.45 16.68 6.88
N ASP A 452 -1.64 16.66 6.29
CA ASP A 452 -1.78 16.62 4.85
C ASP A 452 -1.58 18.03 4.31
N PHE A 453 -0.68 18.18 3.35
CA PHE A 453 -0.43 19.49 2.74
C PHE A 453 -1.51 19.86 1.73
N GLY A 454 -2.26 18.88 1.21
CA GLY A 454 -3.45 19.13 0.39
C GLY A 454 -4.46 20.01 1.12
N ASP A 455 -4.65 19.79 2.44
CA ASP A 455 -5.58 20.57 3.27
C ASP A 455 -5.19 22.06 3.42
N PHE A 456 -3.95 22.43 3.08
CA PHE A 456 -3.50 23.84 3.05
C PHE A 456 -3.83 24.54 1.74
N ALA A 457 -4.09 23.78 0.67
CA ALA A 457 -4.38 24.29 -0.66
C ALA A 457 -5.87 24.24 -0.96
N ALA A 458 -6.34 25.16 -1.80
CA ALA A 458 -7.68 25.04 -2.35
C ALA A 458 -7.78 23.81 -3.26
N SER A 459 -8.98 23.24 -3.35
CA SER A 459 -9.33 22.16 -4.27
C SER A 459 -10.77 22.33 -4.74
N VAL A 460 -11.11 21.76 -5.89
CA VAL A 460 -12.46 21.78 -6.44
C VAL A 460 -12.78 20.37 -6.93
N ASP A 461 -13.96 19.89 -6.55
CA ASP A 461 -14.62 18.75 -7.17
C ASP A 461 -15.93 19.27 -7.78
N GLN A 462 -15.98 19.40 -9.11
CA GLN A 462 -17.09 20.08 -9.78
C GLN A 462 -18.30 19.16 -9.91
N ALA A 463 -18.05 17.87 -10.14
CA ALA A 463 -19.10 16.86 -10.19
C ALA A 463 -19.93 16.81 -8.89
N ASP A 464 -19.29 17.02 -7.73
CA ASP A 464 -19.95 17.10 -6.44
C ASP A 464 -20.34 18.53 -6.01
N GLY A 465 -19.98 19.56 -6.80
CA GLY A 465 -20.25 20.97 -6.52
C GLY A 465 -19.52 21.48 -5.26
N ARG A 466 -18.27 21.07 -5.05
CA ARG A 466 -17.51 21.33 -3.81
C ARG A 466 -16.19 22.07 -4.09
N PRO A 467 -16.24 23.39 -4.34
CA PRO A 467 -15.07 24.23 -4.17
C PRO A 467 -14.72 24.35 -2.67
N LEU A 468 -13.51 23.99 -2.31
CA LEU A 468 -13.00 24.03 -0.94
C LEU A 468 -11.75 24.92 -0.87
N GLY A 469 -11.78 25.92 0.02
CA GLY A 469 -10.60 26.71 0.34
C GLY A 469 -9.61 25.94 1.23
N GLY A 470 -8.33 26.25 1.10
CA GLY A 470 -7.28 25.68 1.95
C GLY A 470 -7.19 26.35 3.33
N ASN A 471 -6.62 25.67 4.32
CA ASN A 471 -6.49 26.17 5.69
C ASN A 471 -5.02 26.34 6.14
N SER A 472 -4.55 27.59 6.18
CA SER A 472 -3.18 27.92 6.61
C SER A 472 -2.91 27.72 8.11
N GLY A 473 -3.94 27.53 8.93
CA GLY A 473 -3.86 27.45 10.39
C GLY A 473 -3.82 26.02 10.96
N LEU A 474 -3.69 25.00 10.10
CA LEU A 474 -3.71 23.60 10.53
C LEU A 474 -2.53 23.27 11.45
N ARG A 475 -2.80 22.46 12.47
CA ARG A 475 -1.81 22.00 13.45
C ARG A 475 -1.90 20.51 13.66
N PRO A 476 -0.76 19.82 13.85
CA PRO A 476 -0.73 18.40 14.20
C PRO A 476 -1.61 18.05 15.40
N ALA A 477 -2.38 16.97 15.29
CA ALA A 477 -3.06 16.39 16.43
C ALA A 477 -2.05 15.69 17.36
N ARG A 478 -2.35 15.68 18.66
CA ARG A 478 -1.54 15.01 19.69
C ARG A 478 -2.37 13.92 20.34
N ILE A 479 -1.93 12.68 20.21
CA ILE A 479 -2.69 11.52 20.66
C ILE A 479 -1.86 10.75 21.66
N THR A 480 -2.40 10.55 22.87
CA THR A 480 -1.85 9.58 23.83
C THR A 480 -2.74 8.35 23.83
N ARG A 481 -2.16 7.18 23.53
CA ARG A 481 -2.85 5.90 23.61
C ARG A 481 -2.25 5.08 24.75
N ALA A 482 -3.12 4.47 25.55
CA ALA A 482 -2.75 3.47 26.54
C ALA A 482 -3.54 2.19 26.26
N LEU A 483 -2.89 1.04 26.37
CA LEU A 483 -3.45 -0.27 26.10
C LEU A 483 -3.03 -1.25 27.21
N ALA A 484 -3.98 -2.04 27.66
CA ALA A 484 -3.74 -3.23 28.47
C ALA A 484 -4.33 -4.44 27.72
N ARG A 485 -3.55 -5.52 27.60
CA ARG A 485 -3.98 -6.76 26.97
C ARG A 485 -3.52 -7.96 27.79
N ILE A 486 -4.42 -8.92 27.95
CA ILE A 486 -4.14 -10.21 28.59
C ILE A 486 -4.47 -11.30 27.59
N ASP A 487 -3.48 -12.12 27.25
CA ASP A 487 -3.65 -13.32 26.44
C ASP A 487 -3.40 -14.54 27.32
N HIS A 488 -4.41 -15.41 27.43
CA HIS A 488 -4.31 -16.67 28.14
C HIS A 488 -4.69 -17.83 27.23
N ARG A 489 -3.84 -18.86 27.17
CA ARG A 489 -4.05 -20.09 26.41
C ARG A 489 -4.50 -21.20 27.34
N TRP A 490 -5.79 -21.53 27.30
CA TRP A 490 -6.30 -22.77 27.88
C TRP A 490 -5.87 -23.96 26.99
N GLY A 491 -5.51 -25.10 27.60
CA GLY A 491 -5.08 -26.30 26.86
C GLY A 491 -6.16 -26.84 25.91
N ARG A 492 -5.78 -27.76 25.00
CA ARG A 492 -6.64 -28.35 23.95
C ARG A 492 -8.10 -28.52 24.40
N GLY A 493 -8.95 -27.62 23.93
CA GLY A 493 -10.41 -27.75 23.97
C GLY A 493 -10.94 -27.37 22.60
N ARG A 494 -11.44 -28.36 21.85
CA ARG A 494 -12.26 -28.15 20.65
C ARG A 494 -13.46 -27.28 21.04
N ARG A 495 -13.37 -25.96 20.84
CA ARG A 495 -14.43 -25.01 20.44
C ARG A 495 -13.93 -23.58 20.71
N HIS A 496 -13.58 -22.87 19.64
CA HIS A 496 -13.39 -21.43 19.68
C HIS A 496 -14.73 -20.74 19.94
N ARG A 497 -14.88 -20.08 21.10
CA ARG A 497 -15.68 -18.87 21.23
C ARG A 497 -14.72 -17.72 21.50
N ARG A 498 -14.48 -16.87 20.49
CA ARG A 498 -13.84 -15.56 20.67
C ARG A 498 -14.90 -14.63 21.26
N GLY A 499 -14.75 -14.26 22.53
CA GLY A 499 -15.38 -13.06 23.07
C GLY A 499 -14.35 -11.93 23.03
N SER A 500 -14.56 -10.93 22.18
CA SER A 500 -13.86 -9.65 22.30
C SER A 500 -14.78 -8.67 23.03
N LEU A 501 -14.39 -8.23 24.22
CA LEU A 501 -14.94 -7.02 24.82
C LEU A 501 -13.97 -5.89 24.50
N SER A 502 -14.37 -5.03 23.57
CA SER A 502 -13.69 -3.78 23.27
C SER A 502 -14.06 -2.75 24.34
N PRO A 503 -13.11 -2.12 25.05
CA PRO A 503 -13.43 -0.95 25.86
C PRO A 503 -13.77 0.23 24.96
N MET A 504 -14.88 0.89 25.29
CA MET A 504 -15.42 2.07 24.64
C MET A 504 -14.42 3.23 24.75
N ALA A 505 -13.99 3.79 23.61
CA ALA A 505 -13.16 4.98 23.57
C ALA A 505 -14.00 6.20 24.00
N TYR A 506 -13.72 6.78 25.17
CA TYR A 506 -14.24 8.10 25.51
C TYR A 506 -13.48 9.16 24.71
N ARG A 507 -14.17 9.73 23.71
CA ARG A 507 -13.76 10.97 23.03
C ARG A 507 -14.32 12.14 23.84
N THR A 508 -13.52 12.75 24.71
CA THR A 508 -13.89 14.03 25.32
C THR A 508 -13.78 15.12 24.26
N ALA A 509 -14.91 15.44 23.61
CA ALA A 509 -15.05 16.66 22.83
C ALA A 509 -15.06 17.85 23.79
N ARG A 510 -13.98 18.63 23.81
CA ARG A 510 -14.04 19.98 24.38
C ARG A 510 -14.70 20.88 23.34
N LEU A 511 -15.92 21.31 23.64
CA LEU A 511 -16.60 22.40 22.95
C LEU A 511 -15.74 23.67 23.06
N SER A 512 -15.11 24.07 21.97
CA SER A 512 -14.59 25.42 21.82
C SER A 512 -15.79 26.34 21.56
N ARG A 513 -16.07 27.23 22.52
CA ARG A 513 -17.04 28.31 22.35
C ARG A 513 -16.65 29.17 21.14
N PRO A 514 -17.53 29.45 20.17
CA PRO A 514 -17.29 30.51 19.20
C PRO A 514 -17.37 31.87 19.90
N ALA A 515 -16.41 32.74 19.57
CA ALA A 515 -16.41 34.13 19.97
C ALA A 515 -17.58 34.87 19.28
N ASN A 516 -18.30 35.68 20.06
CA ASN A 516 -19.33 36.58 19.58
C ASN A 516 -18.75 37.58 18.56
N GLY A 517 -19.32 37.59 17.35
CA GLY A 517 -19.23 38.69 16.40
C GLY A 517 -20.59 38.89 15.76
N ARG A 518 -21.28 39.98 16.11
CA ARG A 518 -22.55 40.42 15.52
C ARG A 518 -22.31 40.86 14.08
N GLY A 519 -23.19 40.49 13.14
CA GLY A 519 -23.25 41.14 11.83
C GLY A 519 -24.09 40.44 10.75
N SER A 520 -25.35 40.87 10.65
CA SER A 520 -26.23 40.93 9.48
C SER A 520 -26.78 39.66 8.82
N ALA A 521 -28.09 39.72 8.56
CA ALA A 521 -28.97 38.70 8.03
C ALA A 521 -28.93 38.55 6.50
N GLY A 522 -29.18 37.33 6.02
CA GLY A 522 -29.43 37.00 4.62
C GLY A 522 -29.93 35.55 4.52
N ASN A 523 -31.05 35.37 3.84
CA ASN A 523 -31.97 34.22 3.88
C ASN A 523 -31.48 33.04 3.04
N ASP A 524 -31.34 31.83 3.59
CA ASP A 524 -31.05 30.62 2.79
C ASP A 524 -31.82 29.37 3.23
N ARG A 525 -32.44 28.72 2.23
CA ARG A 525 -33.28 27.53 2.36
C ARG A 525 -32.42 26.28 2.55
N LYS A 526 -32.69 25.55 3.63
CA LYS A 526 -32.05 24.27 4.00
C LYS A 526 -32.33 23.15 2.98
N ARG A 527 -31.27 22.44 2.55
CA ARG A 527 -31.32 21.04 2.07
C ARG A 527 -30.41 20.17 2.96
N PRO A 528 -30.81 18.93 3.32
CA PRO A 528 -30.04 18.10 4.25
C PRO A 528 -28.93 17.30 3.55
N ALA A 529 -27.81 17.15 4.27
CA ALA A 529 -26.62 16.41 3.91
C ALA A 529 -26.85 14.88 3.94
N MET A 530 -26.34 14.18 2.92
CA MET A 530 -26.17 12.72 2.89
C MET A 530 -24.69 12.38 2.70
N GLY A 531 -24.23 11.37 3.44
CA GLY A 531 -22.83 11.09 3.72
C GLY A 531 -22.05 10.37 2.62
N HIS A 532 -20.74 10.52 2.74
CA HIS A 532 -19.69 9.94 1.92
C HIS A 532 -19.73 8.41 1.82
N PHE A 533 -19.58 7.88 0.61
CA PHE A 533 -19.15 6.51 0.34
C PHE A 533 -18.00 6.54 -0.67
N HIS A 534 -16.82 6.11 -0.23
CA HIS A 534 -15.70 5.76 -1.12
C HIS A 534 -16.04 4.45 -1.84
N ALA A 535 -16.18 4.49 -3.17
CA ALA A 535 -16.26 3.30 -4.00
C ALA A 535 -14.85 2.81 -4.36
N GLY A 536 -14.30 1.93 -3.52
CA GLY A 536 -13.22 1.02 -3.93
C GLY A 536 -13.83 -0.28 -4.44
N HIS A 537 -13.74 -0.56 -5.74
CA HIS A 537 -14.21 -1.82 -6.31
C HIS A 537 -13.06 -2.83 -6.45
N ALA A 538 -13.15 -3.91 -5.66
CA ALA A 538 -12.42 -5.16 -5.85
C ALA A 538 -13.42 -6.25 -6.27
N PRO A 539 -13.15 -7.05 -7.32
CA PRO A 539 -14.10 -8.05 -7.79
C PRO A 539 -14.02 -9.34 -6.96
N ALA A 540 -15.10 -9.65 -6.22
CA ALA A 540 -15.24 -10.93 -5.55
C ALA A 540 -15.72 -12.02 -6.54
N ARG A 541 -14.82 -12.92 -6.94
CA ARG A 541 -15.18 -14.19 -7.60
C ARG A 541 -15.83 -15.14 -6.59
N ARG A 542 -17.07 -15.59 -6.86
CA ARG A 542 -17.68 -16.76 -6.21
C ARG A 542 -18.02 -17.84 -7.25
N ARG A 543 -17.29 -18.96 -7.20
CA ARG A 543 -17.71 -20.31 -7.62
C ARG A 543 -17.82 -21.14 -6.33
N ALA A 544 -18.66 -22.15 -6.10
CA ALA A 544 -19.89 -22.68 -6.67
C ALA A 544 -20.37 -23.82 -5.72
N ARG A 545 -21.61 -24.29 -5.91
CA ARG A 545 -22.19 -25.62 -5.60
C ARG A 545 -22.94 -25.85 -4.27
N GLY A 546 -24.17 -26.36 -4.42
CA GLY A 546 -24.92 -27.16 -3.46
C GLY A 546 -26.36 -27.43 -3.90
N ARG A 547 -26.65 -28.66 -4.35
CA ARG A 547 -27.90 -29.23 -4.91
C ARG A 547 -29.06 -29.41 -3.91
N ALA A 548 -30.24 -29.70 -4.49
CA ALA A 548 -31.44 -30.46 -4.01
C ALA A 548 -32.69 -29.58 -3.81
N ARG A 549 -33.91 -29.90 -4.23
CA ARG A 549 -34.55 -31.11 -4.82
C ARG A 549 -35.94 -30.70 -5.37
N ASP A 550 -36.39 -31.46 -6.38
CA ASP A 550 -37.76 -31.89 -6.71
C ASP A 550 -38.95 -30.94 -6.42
N SER A 551 -39.56 -30.33 -7.46
CA SER A 551 -40.84 -30.73 -8.08
C SER A 551 -41.10 -29.87 -9.33
#